data_AF-A0A3S3P0B1-F1
#
_entry.id   AF-A0A3S3P0B1-F1
#
_cell.length_a   1.000
_cell.length_b   1.000
_cell.length_c   1.000
_cell.angle_alpha   90.00
_cell.angle_beta   90.00
_cell.angle_gamma   90.00
#
_symmetry.space_group_name_H-M   'P 1'
#
loop_
_entity.id
_entity.type
_entity.pdbx_description
1 polymer ?
#
loop_
_entity_poly.entity_id
_entity_poly.type
_entity_poly.pdbx_seq_one_letter_code
_entity_poly.pdbx_strand_id
1 'polypeptide(L)'
;MDETKSSNLLSFMNRIDAKMNESENKITEIRKQLEQRSGSVDSSMQDYGVKIRNIELKANLSLAAISNEIKPQIKTFENFKNLLPIYHHMIKAIPENRITFLTRAIFKRTCGELRITSSDAHSLTLKYENNIDCFYIIRNDHSFLTECWNSNFNTEDKFDYVIMSDFTRILIFTGTNGTIPKHKALVFNEPIIYLYFHTDGQGVEQNIVYHCNSD
;
A
#
# COMPACT_ATOMS: atom_id res chain seq x y z
N MET A 1 99.13 37.15 7.06
CA MET A 1 97.75 36.60 7.01
C MET A 1 97.15 36.80 8.39
N ASP A 2 96.75 38.02 8.76
CA ASP A 2 95.52 38.74 8.41
C ASP A 2 94.34 38.34 9.34
N GLU A 3 94.48 38.65 10.63
CA GLU A 3 93.48 38.46 11.71
C GLU A 3 92.12 39.09 11.36
N THR A 4 92.13 40.15 10.54
CA THR A 4 90.95 40.81 9.99
C THR A 4 90.08 39.86 9.16
N LYS A 5 90.68 38.94 8.40
CA LYS A 5 89.93 37.94 7.62
C LYS A 5 89.27 36.89 8.51
N SER A 6 89.93 36.50 9.61
CA SER A 6 89.39 35.54 10.57
C SER A 6 88.20 36.12 11.34
N SER A 7 88.30 37.39 11.77
CA SER A 7 87.20 38.12 12.42
C SER A 7 85.98 38.28 11.51
N ASN A 8 86.19 38.64 10.24
CA ASN A 8 85.11 38.77 9.27
C ASN A 8 84.42 37.42 8.99
N LEU A 9 85.18 36.33 8.90
CA LEU A 9 84.63 34.98 8.70
C LEU A 9 83.77 34.54 9.90
N LEU A 10 84.25 34.77 11.13
CA LEU A 10 83.49 34.45 12.35
C LEU A 10 82.19 35.26 12.44
N SER A 11 82.24 36.54 12.10
CA SER A 11 81.05 37.40 12.06
C SER A 11 80.01 36.93 11.03
N PHE A 12 80.48 36.38 9.91
CA PHE A 12 79.63 35.83 8.86
C PHE A 12 79.00 34.50 9.30
N MET A 13 79.77 33.60 9.91
CA MET A 13 79.24 32.34 10.46
C MET A 13 78.18 32.60 11.54
N ASN A 14 78.43 33.52 12.47
CA ASN A 14 77.44 33.90 13.50
C ASN A 14 76.14 34.45 12.89
N ARG A 15 76.23 35.19 11.78
CA ARG A 15 75.04 35.68 11.06
C ARG A 15 74.29 34.56 10.34
N ILE A 16 75.00 33.56 9.82
CA ILE A 16 74.38 32.36 9.23
C ILE A 16 73.65 31.58 10.32
N ASP A 17 74.30 31.31 11.45
CA ASP A 17 73.71 30.54 12.56
C ASP A 17 72.47 31.24 13.11
N ALA A 18 72.53 32.57 13.29
CA ALA A 18 71.37 33.35 13.72
C ALA A 18 70.19 33.23 12.73
N LYS A 19 70.47 33.30 11.42
CA LYS A 19 69.43 33.14 10.38
C LYS A 19 68.90 31.71 10.29
N MET A 20 69.76 30.70 10.49
CA MET A 20 69.35 29.30 10.57
C MET A 20 68.41 29.09 11.75
N ASN A 21 68.77 29.57 12.94
CA ASN A 21 67.93 29.49 14.13
C ASN A 21 66.58 30.23 13.94
N GLU A 22 66.60 31.41 13.32
CA GLU A 22 65.37 32.14 12.98
C GLU A 22 64.48 31.32 12.01
N SER A 23 65.10 30.70 11.00
CA SER A 23 64.41 29.84 10.04
C SER A 23 63.82 28.59 10.71
N GLU A 24 64.55 27.92 11.60
CA GLU A 24 64.06 26.76 12.36
C GLU A 24 62.87 27.12 13.27
N ASN A 25 62.93 28.29 13.92
CA ASN A 25 61.82 28.79 14.72
C ASN A 25 60.57 29.05 13.86
N LYS A 26 60.73 29.65 12.67
CA LYS A 26 59.61 29.85 11.72
C LYS A 26 59.04 28.53 11.21
N ILE A 27 59.90 27.55 10.90
CA ILE A 27 59.46 26.21 10.46
C ILE A 27 58.65 25.52 11.57
N THR A 28 59.11 25.61 12.81
CA THR A 28 58.41 25.04 13.98
C THR A 28 57.03 25.67 14.17
N GLU A 29 56.94 26.99 14.07
CA GLU A 29 55.66 27.71 14.17
C GLU A 29 54.69 27.33 13.04
N ILE A 30 55.18 27.23 11.80
CA ILE A 30 54.36 26.79 10.66
C ILE A 30 53.82 25.37 10.88
N ARG A 31 54.65 24.44 11.41
CA ARG A 31 54.20 23.07 11.72
C ARG A 31 53.08 23.08 12.75
N LYS A 32 53.21 23.86 13.82
CA LYS A 32 52.19 23.97 14.87
C LYS A 32 50.87 24.53 14.32
N GLN A 33 50.93 25.53 13.44
CA GLN A 33 49.73 26.08 12.80
C GLN A 33 49.07 25.08 11.84
N LEU A 34 49.85 24.28 11.12
CA LEU A 34 49.35 23.23 10.24
C LEU A 34 48.65 22.11 11.03
N GLU A 35 49.24 21.67 12.15
CA GLU A 35 48.63 20.66 13.03
C GLU A 35 47.30 21.14 13.63
N GLN A 36 47.25 22.39 14.10
CA GLN A 36 46.01 23.00 14.60
C GLN A 36 44.93 23.09 13.52
N ARG A 37 45.31 23.49 12.30
CA ARG A 37 44.38 23.54 11.16
C ARG A 37 43.89 22.15 10.77
N SER A 38 44.78 21.15 10.73
CA SER A 38 44.42 19.75 10.47
C SER A 38 43.37 19.28 11.47
N GLY A 39 43.62 19.46 12.78
CA GLY A 39 42.66 19.06 13.82
C GLY A 39 41.31 19.77 13.69
N SER A 40 41.30 21.07 13.33
CA SER A 40 40.06 21.81 13.08
C SER A 40 39.29 21.30 11.87
N VAL A 41 39.99 20.89 10.80
CA VAL A 41 39.39 20.29 9.60
C VAL A 41 38.80 18.92 9.93
N ASP A 42 39.53 18.08 10.67
CA ASP A 42 39.06 16.75 11.08
C ASP A 42 37.79 16.84 11.95
N SER A 43 37.78 17.77 12.91
CA SER A 43 36.59 18.03 13.73
C SER A 43 35.41 18.51 12.89
N SER A 44 35.64 19.38 11.90
CA SER A 44 34.59 19.87 11.01
C SER A 44 34.05 18.75 10.11
N MET A 45 34.94 17.90 9.58
CA MET A 45 34.56 16.74 8.76
C MET A 45 33.72 15.74 9.57
N GLN A 46 34.04 15.51 10.84
CA GLN A 46 33.23 14.68 11.74
C GLN A 46 31.84 15.27 11.97
N ASP A 47 31.74 16.58 12.26
CA ASP A 47 30.46 17.28 12.43
C ASP A 47 29.59 17.20 11.16
N TYR A 48 30.19 17.42 9.98
CA TYR A 48 29.48 17.24 8.71
C TYR A 48 29.02 15.79 8.49
N GLY A 49 29.85 14.80 8.84
CA GLY A 49 29.48 13.38 8.77
C GLY A 49 28.26 13.05 9.64
N VAL A 50 28.18 13.61 10.85
CA VAL A 50 27.00 13.47 11.74
C VAL A 50 25.78 14.15 11.14
N LYS A 51 25.92 15.37 10.61
CA LYS A 51 24.82 16.11 9.96
C LYS A 51 24.27 15.36 8.74
N ILE A 52 25.13 14.80 7.90
CA ILE A 52 24.73 14.00 6.73
C ILE A 52 23.92 12.77 7.16
N ARG A 53 24.42 11.99 8.13
CA ARG A 53 23.69 10.82 8.65
C ARG A 53 22.32 11.19 9.22
N ASN A 54 22.22 12.32 9.91
CA ASN A 54 20.95 12.81 10.45
C ASN A 54 19.97 13.20 9.32
N ILE A 55 20.47 13.78 8.23
CA ILE A 55 19.65 14.09 7.05
C ILE A 55 19.15 12.80 6.38
N GLU A 56 20.03 11.81 6.18
CA GLU A 56 19.68 10.51 5.62
C GLU A 56 18.62 9.79 6.45
N LEU A 57 18.78 9.78 7.78
CA LEU A 57 17.81 9.18 8.69
C LEU A 57 16.43 9.85 8.58
N LYS A 58 16.39 11.19 8.56
CA LYS A 58 15.13 11.95 8.42
C LYS A 58 14.48 11.69 7.05
N ALA A 59 15.26 11.66 5.97
CA ALA A 59 14.76 11.37 4.63
C ALA A 59 14.14 9.96 4.56
N ASN A 60 14.80 8.97 5.14
CA ASN A 60 14.31 7.59 5.19
C ASN A 60 13.02 7.46 6.00
N LEU A 61 12.92 8.13 7.15
CA LEU A 61 11.69 8.16 7.96
C LEU A 61 10.53 8.82 7.20
N SER A 62 10.77 9.93 6.51
CA SER A 62 9.76 10.60 5.69
C SER A 62 9.30 9.74 4.52
N LEU A 63 10.22 9.07 3.81
CA LEU A 63 9.89 8.14 2.73
C LEU A 63 9.06 6.96 3.23
N ALA A 64 9.39 6.41 4.40
CA ALA A 64 8.61 5.33 5.01
C ALA A 64 7.20 5.79 5.37
N ALA A 65 7.04 7.00 5.93
CA ALA A 65 5.73 7.58 6.23
C ALA A 65 4.88 7.76 4.96
N ILE A 66 5.44 8.37 3.91
CA ILE A 66 4.78 8.54 2.60
C ILE A 66 4.38 7.18 2.01
N SER A 67 5.28 6.20 2.06
CA SER A 67 5.01 4.84 1.54
C SER A 67 3.84 4.19 2.27
N ASN A 68 3.79 4.32 3.60
CA ASN A 68 2.72 3.76 4.43
C ASN A 68 1.37 4.44 4.18
N GLU A 69 1.36 5.72 3.84
CA GLU A 69 0.14 6.46 3.50
C GLU A 69 -0.37 6.15 2.08
N ILE A 70 0.53 6.02 1.11
CA ILE A 70 0.17 5.82 -0.31
C ILE A 70 -0.21 4.37 -0.61
N LYS A 71 0.45 3.37 0.00
CA LYS A 71 0.20 1.94 -0.28
C LYS A 71 -1.28 1.53 -0.17
N PRO A 72 -2.02 1.90 0.90
CA PRO A 72 -3.45 1.59 0.99
C PRO A 72 -4.29 2.26 -0.11
N GLN A 73 -3.93 3.48 -0.52
CA GLN A 73 -4.64 4.21 -1.57
C GLN A 73 -4.45 3.55 -2.94
N ILE A 74 -3.21 3.15 -3.27
CA ILE A 74 -2.92 2.38 -4.50
C ILE A 74 -3.74 1.08 -4.52
N LYS A 75 -3.74 0.33 -3.41
CA LYS A 75 -4.52 -0.92 -3.31
C LYS A 75 -6.02 -0.68 -3.52
N THR A 76 -6.55 0.42 -3.01
CA THR A 76 -7.95 0.82 -3.22
C THR A 76 -8.23 1.12 -4.69
N PHE A 77 -7.32 1.84 -5.35
CA PHE A 77 -7.42 2.16 -6.78
C PHE A 77 -7.32 0.91 -7.67
N GLU A 78 -6.43 -0.02 -7.35
CA GLU A 78 -6.31 -1.30 -8.07
C GLU A 78 -7.60 -2.14 -7.94
N ASN A 79 -8.17 -2.22 -6.74
CA ASN A 79 -9.46 -2.88 -6.53
C ASN A 79 -10.57 -2.23 -7.36
N PHE A 80 -10.64 -0.89 -7.36
CA PHE A 80 -11.60 -0.14 -8.18
C PHE A 80 -11.43 -0.45 -9.67
N LYS A 81 -10.20 -0.43 -10.19
CA LYS A 81 -9.91 -0.73 -11.59
C LYS A 81 -10.41 -2.12 -12.01
N ASN A 82 -10.24 -3.12 -11.14
CA ASN A 82 -10.70 -4.49 -11.41
C ASN A 82 -12.23 -4.61 -11.35
N LEU A 83 -12.89 -3.82 -10.50
CA LEU A 83 -14.34 -3.82 -10.35
C LEU A 83 -15.06 -2.85 -11.30
N LEU A 84 -14.33 -1.98 -12.00
CA LEU A 84 -14.92 -0.96 -12.86
C LEU A 84 -15.79 -1.52 -14.00
N PRO A 85 -15.42 -2.61 -14.69
CA PRO A 85 -16.30 -3.17 -15.72
C PRO A 85 -17.58 -3.74 -15.12
N ILE A 86 -17.52 -4.40 -13.96
CA ILE A 86 -18.71 -4.99 -13.33
C ILE A 86 -19.62 -3.91 -12.74
N TYR A 87 -19.04 -2.82 -12.26
CA TYR A 87 -19.78 -1.63 -11.83
C TYR A 87 -20.70 -1.10 -12.92
N HIS A 88 -20.14 -0.79 -14.10
CA HIS A 88 -20.90 -0.25 -15.23
C HIS A 88 -21.98 -1.22 -15.71
N HIS A 89 -21.76 -2.52 -15.49
CA HIS A 89 -22.76 -3.53 -15.77
C HIS A 89 -23.88 -3.47 -14.71
N MET A 90 -23.55 -3.55 -13.42
CA MET A 90 -24.51 -3.57 -12.31
C MET A 90 -25.34 -2.30 -12.16
N ILE A 91 -24.81 -1.10 -12.46
CA ILE A 91 -25.60 0.15 -12.36
C ILE A 91 -26.83 0.15 -13.27
N LYS A 92 -26.82 -0.63 -14.37
CA LYS A 92 -27.97 -0.74 -15.28
C LYS A 92 -29.18 -1.42 -14.64
N ALA A 93 -28.94 -2.17 -13.56
CA ALA A 93 -29.94 -2.91 -12.82
C ALA A 93 -30.45 -2.16 -11.58
N ILE A 94 -29.84 -1.02 -11.23
CA ILE A 94 -30.15 -0.28 -10.00
C ILE A 94 -30.84 1.04 -10.35
N PRO A 95 -31.94 1.42 -9.64
CA PRO A 95 -32.52 2.75 -9.77
C PRO A 95 -31.50 3.88 -9.50
N GLU A 96 -31.57 4.98 -10.24
CA GLU A 96 -30.55 6.04 -10.18
C GLU A 96 -30.29 6.58 -8.77
N ASN A 97 -31.33 6.72 -7.96
CA ASN A 97 -31.23 7.20 -6.58
C ASN A 97 -30.48 6.24 -5.63
N ARG A 98 -30.22 5.00 -6.06
CA ARG A 98 -29.51 3.96 -5.29
C ARG A 98 -28.11 3.66 -5.82
N ILE A 99 -27.71 4.21 -6.97
CA ILE A 99 -26.37 4.00 -7.54
C ILE A 99 -25.27 4.41 -6.56
N THR A 100 -25.51 5.46 -5.76
CA THR A 100 -24.54 5.96 -4.77
C THR A 100 -24.11 4.89 -3.74
N PHE A 101 -24.99 3.96 -3.38
CA PHE A 101 -24.68 2.84 -2.49
C PHE A 101 -23.70 1.84 -3.14
N LEU A 102 -23.98 1.46 -4.39
CA LEU A 102 -23.09 0.60 -5.16
C LEU A 102 -21.71 1.27 -5.37
N THR A 103 -21.70 2.56 -5.70
CA THR A 103 -20.46 3.33 -5.86
C THR A 103 -19.62 3.26 -4.58
N ARG A 104 -20.23 3.47 -3.40
CA ARG A 104 -19.54 3.39 -2.11
C ARG A 104 -18.98 1.99 -1.86
N ALA A 105 -19.70 0.94 -2.22
CA ALA A 105 -19.26 -0.44 -2.01
C ALA A 105 -18.02 -0.81 -2.82
N ILE A 106 -17.85 -0.27 -4.04
CA ILE A 106 -16.66 -0.57 -4.88
C ILE A 106 -15.39 0.02 -4.29
N PHE A 107 -15.50 1.20 -3.68
CA PHE A 107 -14.35 1.83 -3.03
C PHE A 107 -14.05 1.21 -1.66
N LYS A 108 -14.93 0.37 -1.12
CA LYS A 108 -14.68 -0.43 0.08
C LYS A 108 -13.97 -1.73 -0.29
N ARG A 109 -13.31 -2.33 0.70
CA ARG A 109 -12.78 -3.70 0.58
C ARG A 109 -13.96 -4.68 0.40
N THR A 110 -13.74 -5.74 -0.37
CA THR A 110 -14.69 -6.86 -0.44
C THR A 110 -14.97 -7.43 0.96
N CYS A 111 -16.23 -7.77 1.21
CA CYS A 111 -16.69 -8.29 2.49
C CYS A 111 -16.46 -9.81 2.62
N GLY A 112 -16.29 -10.50 1.49
CA GLY A 112 -15.86 -11.89 1.45
C GLY A 112 -15.46 -12.34 0.04
N GLU A 113 -14.65 -13.39 -0.02
CA GLU A 113 -14.31 -14.10 -1.25
C GLU A 113 -14.50 -15.59 -0.98
N LEU A 114 -15.21 -16.26 -1.88
CA LEU A 114 -15.27 -17.71 -1.95
C LEU A 114 -14.40 -18.18 -3.11
N ARG A 115 -13.50 -19.14 -2.85
CA ARG A 115 -12.72 -19.81 -3.89
C ARG A 115 -13.13 -21.27 -3.97
N ILE A 116 -13.48 -21.70 -5.17
CA ILE A 116 -13.85 -23.08 -5.49
C ILE A 116 -12.62 -23.72 -6.13
N THR A 117 -12.03 -24.69 -5.44
CA THR A 117 -10.79 -25.37 -5.86
C THR A 117 -10.98 -26.85 -6.18
N SER A 118 -12.18 -27.38 -5.94
CA SER A 118 -12.60 -28.75 -6.27
C SER A 118 -14.07 -28.75 -6.67
N SER A 119 -14.58 -29.90 -7.11
CA SER A 119 -16.00 -30.11 -7.40
C SER A 119 -16.89 -30.20 -6.16
N ASP A 120 -16.32 -30.16 -4.95
CA ASP A 120 -17.08 -30.16 -3.71
C ASP A 120 -17.89 -28.86 -3.55
N ALA A 121 -18.98 -28.94 -2.79
CA ALA A 121 -19.77 -27.76 -2.45
C ALA A 121 -19.06 -26.91 -1.41
N HIS A 122 -18.86 -25.64 -1.72
CA HIS A 122 -18.34 -24.62 -0.82
C HIS A 122 -19.43 -23.58 -0.51
N SER A 123 -19.27 -22.79 0.54
CA SER A 123 -20.28 -21.82 0.95
C SER A 123 -19.75 -20.40 1.15
N LEU A 124 -20.54 -19.43 0.71
CA LEU A 124 -20.35 -18.01 0.95
C LEU A 124 -21.52 -17.48 1.79
N THR A 125 -21.22 -16.83 2.91
CA THR A 125 -22.24 -16.20 3.76
C THR A 125 -22.23 -14.69 3.55
N LEU A 126 -23.37 -14.13 3.19
CA LEU A 126 -23.63 -12.69 3.27
C LEU A 126 -24.22 -12.39 4.65
N LYS A 127 -23.50 -11.59 5.43
CA LYS A 127 -23.96 -11.16 6.74
C LYS A 127 -25.03 -10.10 6.60
N TYR A 128 -26.20 -10.35 7.18
CA TYR A 128 -27.30 -9.41 7.23
C TYR A 128 -27.11 -8.50 8.44
N GLU A 129 -26.70 -7.26 8.17
CA GLU A 129 -26.55 -6.20 9.16
C GLU A 129 -27.14 -4.93 8.55
N ASN A 130 -27.50 -3.95 9.38
CA ASN A 130 -28.08 -2.70 8.91
C ASN A 130 -27.05 -1.83 8.17
N ASN A 131 -27.47 -1.15 7.10
CA ASN A 131 -26.66 -0.19 6.33
C ASN A 131 -25.40 -0.80 5.69
N ILE A 132 -25.51 -2.04 5.24
CA ILE A 132 -24.47 -2.75 4.52
C ILE A 132 -24.52 -2.41 3.03
N ASP A 133 -23.36 -2.03 2.49
CA ASP A 133 -23.08 -1.97 1.05
C ASP A 133 -21.81 -2.79 0.79
N CYS A 134 -21.97 -4.05 0.39
CA CYS A 134 -20.87 -5.01 0.37
C CYS A 134 -20.74 -5.73 -0.96
N PHE A 135 -19.49 -5.83 -1.45
CA PHE A 135 -19.14 -6.74 -2.54
C PHE A 135 -18.60 -8.06 -2.01
N TYR A 136 -19.06 -9.14 -2.61
CA TYR A 136 -18.49 -10.47 -2.45
C TYR A 136 -18.09 -11.02 -3.82
N ILE A 137 -17.10 -11.89 -3.83
CA ILE A 137 -16.58 -12.51 -5.05
C ILE A 137 -16.63 -14.01 -4.88
N ILE A 138 -17.14 -14.71 -5.88
CA ILE A 138 -16.99 -16.15 -6.03
C ILE A 138 -16.03 -16.37 -7.19
N ARG A 139 -14.97 -17.12 -6.95
CA ARG A 139 -13.95 -17.45 -7.93
C ARG A 139 -13.87 -18.96 -8.08
N ASN A 140 -14.08 -19.44 -9.30
CA ASN A 140 -13.84 -20.83 -9.64
C ASN A 140 -12.43 -20.96 -10.22
N ASP A 141 -11.54 -21.54 -9.43
CA ASP A 141 -10.16 -21.85 -9.82
C ASP A 141 -10.05 -23.31 -10.32
N HIS A 142 -11.14 -24.08 -10.29
CA HIS A 142 -11.20 -25.49 -10.70
C HIS A 142 -11.66 -25.68 -12.15
N SER A 143 -12.76 -25.03 -12.54
CA SER A 143 -13.33 -25.10 -13.88
C SER A 143 -13.96 -23.76 -14.29
N PHE A 144 -14.56 -23.70 -15.49
CA PHE A 144 -15.28 -22.52 -15.98
C PHE A 144 -16.77 -22.53 -15.62
N LEU A 145 -17.29 -23.65 -15.14
CA LEU A 145 -18.71 -23.81 -14.83
C LEU A 145 -18.90 -23.82 -13.33
N THR A 146 -19.70 -22.87 -12.84
CA THR A 146 -20.05 -22.76 -11.43
C THR A 146 -21.55 -22.88 -11.27
N GLU A 147 -22.00 -23.81 -10.43
CA GLU A 147 -23.40 -23.83 -10.00
C GLU A 147 -23.53 -23.23 -8.61
N CYS A 148 -24.52 -22.36 -8.41
CA CYS A 148 -24.78 -21.73 -7.11
C CYS A 148 -26.26 -21.84 -6.72
N TRP A 149 -26.54 -22.13 -5.45
CA TRP A 149 -27.88 -22.25 -4.89
C TRP A 149 -27.94 -21.75 -3.45
N ASN A 150 -29.13 -21.51 -2.92
CA ASN A 150 -29.37 -21.24 -1.50
C ASN A 150 -30.67 -21.92 -1.04
N SER A 151 -30.72 -22.36 0.21
CA SER A 151 -31.93 -23.01 0.75
C SER A 151 -32.95 -22.01 1.28
N ASN A 152 -32.50 -20.81 1.63
CA ASN A 152 -33.32 -19.75 2.18
C ASN A 152 -32.78 -18.39 1.73
N PHE A 153 -33.69 -17.50 1.36
CA PHE A 153 -33.40 -16.11 1.05
C PHE A 153 -34.59 -15.29 1.52
N ASN A 154 -34.33 -14.35 2.44
CA ASN A 154 -35.32 -13.38 2.88
C ASN A 154 -34.61 -12.04 3.11
N THR A 155 -35.08 -10.99 2.46
CA THR A 155 -34.65 -9.61 2.69
C THR A 155 -35.88 -8.71 2.85
N GLU A 156 -35.72 -7.49 3.36
CA GLU A 156 -36.80 -6.52 3.31
C GLU A 156 -37.18 -6.22 1.85
N ASP A 157 -38.45 -6.46 1.49
CA ASP A 157 -38.89 -6.34 0.11
C ASP A 157 -38.73 -4.90 -0.40
N LYS A 158 -38.10 -4.75 -1.57
CA LYS A 158 -37.81 -3.50 -2.30
C LYS A 158 -36.75 -2.62 -1.67
N PHE A 159 -36.37 -2.81 -0.41
CA PHE A 159 -35.36 -1.98 0.24
C PHE A 159 -34.00 -2.67 0.21
N ASP A 160 -33.99 -3.96 0.53
CA ASP A 160 -32.79 -4.76 0.67
C ASP A 160 -32.68 -5.76 -0.47
N TYR A 161 -31.51 -5.83 -1.10
CA TYR A 161 -31.36 -6.60 -2.32
C TYR A 161 -29.96 -7.16 -2.53
N VAL A 162 -29.90 -8.31 -3.18
CA VAL A 162 -28.67 -8.92 -3.68
C VAL A 162 -28.66 -8.83 -5.20
N ILE A 163 -27.58 -8.31 -5.75
CA ILE A 163 -27.28 -8.39 -7.18
C ILE A 163 -26.21 -9.44 -7.37
N MET A 164 -26.44 -10.38 -8.27
CA MET A 164 -25.47 -11.39 -8.67
C MET A 164 -25.18 -11.25 -10.17
N SER A 165 -23.91 -11.23 -10.57
CA SER A 165 -23.53 -11.04 -11.96
C SER A 165 -22.20 -11.71 -12.31
N ASP A 166 -22.14 -12.26 -13.53
CA ASP A 166 -20.98 -12.86 -14.18
C ASP A 166 -20.48 -12.01 -15.37
N PHE A 167 -20.79 -10.71 -15.42
CA PHE A 167 -20.63 -9.80 -16.57
C PHE A 167 -21.55 -10.05 -17.79
N THR A 168 -22.09 -11.25 -17.94
CA THR A 168 -23.00 -11.56 -19.06
C THR A 168 -24.45 -11.34 -18.64
N ARG A 169 -24.77 -11.68 -17.39
CA ARG A 169 -26.10 -11.59 -16.81
C ARG A 169 -26.06 -10.79 -15.52
N ILE A 170 -27.20 -10.19 -15.20
CA ILE A 170 -27.46 -9.54 -13.92
C ILE A 170 -28.75 -10.12 -13.37
N LEU A 171 -28.68 -10.63 -12.15
CA LEU A 171 -29.81 -11.13 -11.40
C LEU A 171 -29.99 -10.26 -10.16
N ILE A 172 -31.23 -9.91 -9.85
CA ILE A 172 -31.57 -9.10 -8.67
C ILE A 172 -32.55 -9.90 -7.82
N PHE A 173 -32.24 -10.03 -6.55
CA PHE A 173 -33.02 -10.75 -5.56
C PHE A 173 -33.45 -9.81 -4.42
N THR A 174 -34.70 -9.91 -4.00
CA THR A 174 -35.36 -9.11 -2.94
C THR A 174 -36.49 -9.92 -2.31
N GLY A 175 -36.85 -9.64 -1.07
CA GLY A 175 -37.91 -10.38 -0.40
C GLY A 175 -37.57 -11.86 -0.34
N THR A 176 -38.54 -12.71 -0.68
CA THR A 176 -38.35 -14.17 -0.75
C THR A 176 -38.02 -14.69 -2.16
N ASN A 177 -37.91 -13.82 -3.16
CA ASN A 177 -37.77 -14.23 -4.56
C ASN A 177 -36.37 -14.80 -4.89
N GLY A 178 -35.40 -14.62 -3.98
CA GLY A 178 -34.02 -15.07 -4.14
C GLY A 178 -33.75 -16.49 -3.68
N THR A 179 -34.79 -17.25 -3.29
CA THR A 179 -34.64 -18.65 -2.88
C THR A 179 -34.43 -19.52 -4.12
N ILE A 180 -33.26 -20.12 -4.23
CA ILE A 180 -32.78 -20.91 -5.36
C ILE A 180 -32.46 -22.31 -4.84
N PRO A 181 -33.43 -23.23 -4.77
CA PRO A 181 -33.16 -24.58 -4.28
C PRO A 181 -32.16 -25.30 -5.18
N LYS A 182 -31.41 -26.27 -4.64
CA LYS A 182 -30.31 -26.95 -5.36
C LYS A 182 -30.70 -27.49 -6.75
N HIS A 183 -31.90 -28.04 -6.91
CA HIS A 183 -32.38 -28.57 -8.20
C HIS A 183 -32.69 -27.47 -9.25
N LYS A 184 -32.60 -26.20 -8.87
CA LYS A 184 -32.70 -25.02 -9.74
C LYS A 184 -31.45 -24.14 -9.61
N ALA A 185 -30.31 -24.73 -9.29
CA ALA A 185 -29.05 -23.99 -9.14
C ALA A 185 -28.80 -23.10 -10.36
N LEU A 186 -28.30 -21.89 -10.08
CA LEU A 186 -27.88 -20.96 -11.12
C LEU A 186 -26.55 -21.42 -11.66
N VAL A 187 -26.50 -21.70 -12.96
CA VAL A 187 -25.29 -22.08 -13.67
C VAL A 187 -24.66 -20.85 -14.30
N PHE A 188 -23.37 -20.64 -14.03
CA PHE A 188 -22.53 -19.56 -14.55
C PHE A 188 -21.38 -20.15 -15.34
N ASN A 189 -21.10 -19.59 -16.52
CA ASN A 189 -20.06 -20.05 -17.44
C ASN A 189 -18.77 -19.22 -17.34
N GLU A 190 -18.69 -18.38 -16.31
CA GLU A 190 -17.58 -17.47 -16.07
C GLU A 190 -16.88 -17.85 -14.77
N PRO A 191 -15.54 -17.73 -14.72
CA PRO A 191 -14.77 -18.14 -13.56
C PRO A 191 -14.93 -17.19 -12.37
N ILE A 192 -15.57 -16.03 -12.56
CA ILE A 192 -15.77 -15.03 -11.51
C ILE A 192 -17.23 -14.56 -11.51
N ILE A 193 -17.87 -14.67 -10.36
CA ILE A 193 -19.21 -14.15 -10.09
C ILE A 193 -19.09 -13.09 -9.01
N TYR A 194 -19.70 -11.94 -9.24
CA TYR A 194 -19.75 -10.84 -8.29
C TYR A 194 -21.13 -10.79 -7.64
N LEU A 195 -21.14 -10.61 -6.33
CA LEU A 195 -22.33 -10.32 -5.57
C LEU A 195 -22.21 -8.93 -4.96
N TYR A 196 -23.25 -8.13 -5.08
CA TYR A 196 -23.43 -6.91 -4.33
C TYR A 196 -24.63 -7.06 -3.40
N PHE A 197 -24.45 -6.80 -2.12
CA PHE A 197 -25.52 -6.85 -1.13
C PHE A 197 -25.72 -5.48 -0.49
N HIS A 198 -26.96 -4.99 -0.56
CA HIS A 198 -27.41 -3.73 0.01
C HIS A 198 -28.48 -3.97 1.08
N THR A 199 -28.38 -3.23 2.19
CA THR A 199 -29.44 -3.14 3.21
C THR A 199 -29.67 -1.68 3.64
N ASP A 200 -30.91 -1.29 3.89
CA ASP A 200 -31.32 0.10 4.07
C ASP A 200 -31.36 0.60 5.54
N GLY A 201 -31.07 -0.30 6.49
CA GLY A 201 -30.88 0.04 7.89
C GLY A 201 -32.09 -0.23 8.79
N GLN A 202 -33.18 -0.76 8.26
CA GLN A 202 -34.31 -1.29 9.01
C GLN A 202 -34.45 -2.80 8.76
N GLY A 203 -35.07 -3.53 9.70
CA GLY A 203 -35.36 -4.96 9.53
C GLY A 203 -34.13 -5.87 9.33
N VAL A 204 -33.57 -6.44 10.41
CA VAL A 204 -32.54 -7.48 10.25
C VAL A 204 -33.20 -8.83 10.04
N GLU A 205 -32.95 -9.41 8.87
CA GLU A 205 -33.32 -10.79 8.54
C GLU A 205 -32.14 -11.75 8.80
N GLN A 206 -32.31 -13.02 8.40
CA GLN A 206 -31.25 -14.02 8.54
C GLN A 206 -30.14 -13.83 7.50
N ASN A 207 -28.92 -14.22 7.87
CA ASN A 207 -27.79 -14.29 6.93
C ASN A 207 -28.15 -15.17 5.72
N ILE A 208 -27.71 -14.72 4.54
CA ILE A 208 -27.93 -15.46 3.30
C ILE A 208 -26.70 -16.31 3.03
N VAL A 209 -26.91 -17.62 2.79
CA VAL A 209 -25.82 -18.55 2.50
C VAL A 209 -25.99 -19.08 1.09
N TYR A 210 -25.05 -18.75 0.22
CA TYR A 210 -24.92 -19.40 -1.08
C TYR A 210 -23.99 -20.60 -0.96
N HIS A 211 -24.42 -21.72 -1.51
CA HIS A 211 -23.59 -22.89 -1.74
C HIS A 211 -23.24 -22.93 -3.22
N CYS A 212 -21.98 -23.16 -3.54
CA CYS A 212 -21.53 -23.28 -4.91
C CYS A 212 -20.56 -24.42 -5.07
N ASN A 213 -20.60 -25.08 -6.22
CA ASN A 213 -19.65 -26.10 -6.63
C ASN A 213 -19.20 -25.84 -8.07
N SER A 214 -18.18 -26.59 -8.47
CA SER A 214 -17.75 -26.68 -9.84
C SER A 214 -18.22 -28.02 -10.41
N ASP A 215 -18.74 -28.00 -11.64
CA ASP A 215 -18.77 -29.22 -12.46
C ASP A 215 -17.39 -29.50 -13.06
#